data_AF-A0A534K2V9-F1
#
_entry.id   AF-A0A534K2V9-F1
#
_cell.length_a   1.000
_cell.length_b   1.000
_cell.length_c   1.000
_cell.angle_alpha   90.00
_cell.angle_beta   90.00
_cell.angle_gamma   90.00
#
_symmetry.space_group_name_H-M   'P 1'
#
loop_
_entity.id
_entity.type
_entity.pdbx_description
1 polymer ?
#
loop_
_entity_poly.entity_id
_entity_poly.type
_entity_poly.pdbx_seq_one_letter_code
_entity_poly.pdbx_strand_id
1 'polypeptide(L)'
;MREASAEAEVLVEAEAARRAFPPPVFVHAPGEPWRSRWNGASGKLEVNSAHSDYQIVRPLPARRRRYLGRLYAKELVLHNFGHEPSSAVLERLLEVLTRLDEHL
;
A
#
# COMPACT_ATOMS: atom_id res chain seq x y z
N MET A 1 36.75 -12.38 26.81
CA MET A 1 35.82 -11.48 26.10
C MET A 1 35.35 -12.26 24.87
N ARG A 2 34.07 -12.67 24.82
CA ARG A 2 33.51 -13.48 23.71
C ARG A 2 32.89 -12.53 22.70
N GLU A 3 33.49 -12.39 21.53
CA GLU A 3 32.88 -11.69 20.40
C GLU A 3 31.79 -12.60 19.81
N ALA A 4 30.54 -12.16 19.93
CA ALA A 4 29.42 -12.75 19.21
C ALA A 4 29.38 -12.09 17.82
N SER A 5 29.89 -12.79 16.82
CA SER A 5 29.69 -12.43 15.41
C SER A 5 28.27 -12.84 15.04
N ALA A 6 27.34 -11.89 15.08
CA ALA A 6 26.03 -12.08 14.46
C ALA A 6 26.21 -11.90 12.95
N GLU A 7 26.06 -12.99 12.20
CA GLU A 7 25.99 -12.94 10.75
C GLU A 7 24.72 -12.16 10.37
N ALA A 8 24.89 -10.87 10.05
CA ALA A 8 23.83 -10.09 9.46
C ALA A 8 23.62 -10.62 8.04
N GLU A 9 22.49 -11.30 7.82
CA GLU A 9 22.06 -11.72 6.51
C GLU A 9 21.74 -10.46 5.69
N VAL A 10 22.69 -10.05 4.86
CA VAL A 10 22.51 -8.93 3.94
C VAL A 10 21.55 -9.38 2.85
N LEU A 11 20.28 -9.00 2.97
CA LEU A 11 19.34 -9.08 1.86
C LEU A 11 19.84 -8.16 0.75
N VAL A 12 20.47 -8.76 -0.26
CA VAL A 12 20.81 -8.08 -1.50
C VAL A 12 19.50 -7.66 -2.15
N GLU A 13 19.25 -6.35 -2.23
CA GLU A 13 18.15 -5.81 -3.02
C GLU A 13 18.41 -6.16 -4.48
N ALA A 14 17.78 -7.24 -4.94
CA ALA A 14 17.73 -7.56 -6.36
C ALA A 14 17.15 -6.34 -7.07
N GLU A 15 17.92 -5.77 -7.99
CA GLU A 15 17.55 -4.58 -8.75
C GLU A 15 16.18 -4.81 -9.40
N ALA A 16 15.15 -4.26 -8.76
CA ALA A 16 13.79 -4.66 -9.00
C ALA A 16 13.36 -4.10 -10.35
N ALA A 17 13.37 -4.96 -11.38
CA ALA A 17 12.89 -4.67 -12.73
C ALA A 17 11.61 -3.81 -12.65
N ARG A 18 11.73 -2.49 -12.89
CA ARG A 18 10.70 -1.43 -12.74
C ARG A 18 9.37 -1.99 -12.22
N ARG A 19 9.36 -2.39 -10.95
CA ARG A 19 8.36 -3.34 -10.46
C ARG A 19 7.07 -2.56 -10.29
N ALA A 20 6.11 -2.79 -11.19
CA ALA A 20 4.75 -2.32 -10.98
C ALA A 20 4.32 -2.75 -9.57
N PHE A 21 3.56 -1.90 -8.86
CA PHE A 21 2.98 -2.26 -7.57
C PHE A 21 2.40 -3.68 -7.65
N PRO A 22 2.57 -4.52 -6.61
CA PRO A 22 2.00 -5.86 -6.60
C PRO A 22 0.51 -5.79 -7.03
N PRO A 23 0.01 -6.72 -7.82
CA PRO A 23 -1.40 -6.70 -8.18
C PRO A 23 -2.25 -6.93 -6.91
N PRO A 24 -3.24 -6.06 -6.63
CA PRO A 24 -4.14 -6.26 -5.51
C PRO A 24 -5.11 -7.42 -5.77
N VAL A 25 -5.71 -7.93 -4.70
CA VAL A 25 -6.86 -8.83 -4.76
C VAL A 25 -8.13 -7.99 -4.71
N PHE A 26 -9.03 -8.19 -5.68
CA PHE A 26 -10.33 -7.54 -5.68
C PHE A 26 -11.35 -8.38 -4.92
N VAL A 27 -11.91 -7.82 -3.85
CA VAL A 27 -12.95 -8.45 -3.04
C VAL A 27 -14.27 -7.76 -3.37
N HIS A 28 -15.33 -8.51 -3.64
CA HIS A 28 -16.66 -7.95 -3.83
C HIS A 28 -17.38 -7.87 -2.49
N ALA A 29 -17.41 -6.67 -1.89
CA ALA A 29 -17.98 -6.44 -0.56
C ALA A 29 -18.94 -5.23 -0.57
N PRO A 30 -20.15 -5.37 -1.15
CA PRO A 30 -21.13 -4.29 -1.22
C PRO A 30 -21.60 -3.88 0.19
N GLY A 31 -21.82 -2.59 0.41
CA GLY A 31 -22.26 -2.04 1.70
C GLY A 31 -21.14 -1.79 2.71
N GLU A 32 -19.95 -2.37 2.49
CA GLU A 32 -18.81 -2.16 3.37
C GLU A 32 -18.15 -0.78 3.16
N PRO A 33 -17.79 -0.04 4.24
CA PRO A 33 -17.28 1.33 4.13
C PRO A 33 -15.80 1.41 3.72
N TRP A 34 -15.08 0.29 3.79
CA TRP A 34 -13.66 0.24 3.49
C TRP A 34 -13.39 0.17 1.98
N ARG A 35 -12.34 0.88 1.54
CA ARG A 35 -11.86 0.87 0.15
C ARG A 35 -10.74 -0.15 -0.07
N SER A 36 -9.85 -0.26 0.92
CA SER A 36 -8.79 -1.27 0.96
C SER A 36 -8.48 -1.71 2.38
N ARG A 37 -7.83 -2.86 2.49
CA ARG A 37 -7.18 -3.37 3.71
C ARG A 37 -5.97 -4.22 3.36
N TRP A 38 -4.99 -4.28 4.24
CA TRP A 38 -3.90 -5.26 4.16
C TRP A 38 -4.34 -6.61 4.73
N ASN A 39 -4.17 -7.68 3.95
CA ASN A 39 -4.34 -9.04 4.44
C ASN A 39 -2.97 -9.57 4.88
N GLY A 40 -2.73 -9.58 6.20
CA GLY A 40 -1.47 -10.04 6.78
C GLY A 40 -1.17 -11.53 6.54
N ALA A 41 -2.20 -12.36 6.31
CA ALA A 41 -2.01 -13.79 6.05
C ALA A 41 -1.54 -14.06 4.61
N SER A 42 -2.02 -13.28 3.63
CA SER A 42 -1.61 -13.43 2.23
C SER A 42 -0.53 -12.45 1.78
N GLY A 43 -0.24 -11.42 2.58
CA GLY A 43 0.70 -10.35 2.23
C GLY A 43 0.23 -9.53 1.03
N LYS A 44 -1.09 -9.35 0.88
CA LYS A 44 -1.69 -8.67 -0.28
C LYS A 44 -2.62 -7.55 0.13
N LEU A 45 -2.65 -6.52 -0.71
CA LEU A 45 -3.67 -5.49 -0.68
C LEU A 45 -5.00 -6.08 -1.17
N GLU A 46 -6.04 -6.00 -0.34
CA GLU A 46 -7.41 -6.24 -0.77
C GLU A 46 -8.08 -4.91 -1.09
N VAL A 47 -8.73 -4.84 -2.25
CA VAL A 47 -9.49 -3.67 -2.71
C VAL A 47 -10.96 -4.03 -2.83
N ASN A 48 -11.83 -3.24 -2.20
CA ASN A 48 -13.27 -3.44 -2.31
C ASN A 48 -13.74 -3.03 -3.71
N SER A 49 -13.97 -4.02 -4.56
CA SER A 49 -14.45 -3.82 -5.92
C SER A 49 -15.89 -3.34 -5.98
N ALA A 50 -16.70 -3.51 -4.93
CA ALA A 50 -18.08 -3.03 -4.87
C ALA A 50 -18.19 -1.56 -4.39
N HIS A 51 -17.11 -0.99 -3.85
CA HIS A 51 -17.11 0.37 -3.33
C HIS A 51 -17.32 1.40 -4.47
N SER A 52 -18.15 2.42 -4.22
CA SER A 52 -18.52 3.44 -5.21
C SER A 52 -17.29 4.13 -5.83
N ASP A 53 -16.33 4.55 -5.01
CA ASP A 53 -15.07 5.15 -5.49
C ASP A 53 -14.34 4.26 -6.51
N TYR A 54 -14.26 2.95 -6.28
CA TYR A 54 -13.62 2.04 -7.21
C TYR A 54 -14.44 1.90 -8.49
N GLN A 55 -15.76 1.77 -8.40
CA GLN A 55 -16.65 1.70 -9.56
C GLN A 55 -16.52 2.93 -10.46
N ILE A 56 -16.40 4.13 -9.88
CA ILE A 56 -16.21 5.40 -10.60
C ILE A 56 -14.91 5.39 -11.40
N VAL A 57 -13.81 4.88 -10.84
CA VAL A 57 -12.49 4.90 -11.51
C VAL A 57 -12.21 3.65 -12.35
N ARG A 58 -12.93 2.54 -12.12
CA ARG A 58 -12.73 1.24 -12.77
C ARG A 58 -12.62 1.32 -14.30
N PRO A 59 -13.47 2.06 -15.03
CA PRO A 59 -13.39 2.12 -16.49
C PRO A 59 -12.29 3.06 -17.02
N LEU A 60 -11.59 3.80 -16.16
CA LEU A 60 -10.67 4.86 -16.53
C LEU A 60 -9.22 4.46 -16.15
N PRO A 61 -8.41 3.86 -17.06
CA PRO A 61 -7.16 3.20 -16.69
C PRO A 61 -6.18 4.08 -15.91
N ALA A 62 -5.96 5.33 -16.33
CA ALA A 62 -5.07 6.26 -15.65
C ALA A 62 -5.58 6.61 -14.24
N ARG A 63 -6.89 6.93 -14.10
CA ARG A 63 -7.50 7.24 -12.79
C ARG A 63 -7.53 6.01 -11.89
N ARG A 64 -7.75 4.81 -12.45
CA ARG A 64 -7.67 3.54 -11.73
C ARG A 64 -6.27 3.29 -11.17
N ARG A 65 -5.21 3.51 -11.97
CA ARG A 65 -3.82 3.40 -11.48
C ARG A 65 -3.57 4.36 -10.31
N ARG A 66 -3.97 5.63 -10.46
CA ARG A 66 -3.83 6.63 -9.41
C ARG A 66 -4.58 6.26 -8.13
N TYR A 67 -5.81 5.78 -8.28
CA TYR A 67 -6.61 5.30 -7.16
C TYR A 67 -5.94 4.13 -6.43
N LEU A 68 -5.48 3.11 -7.16
CA LEU A 68 -4.78 1.96 -6.57
C LEU A 68 -3.48 2.38 -5.87
N GLY A 69 -2.71 3.30 -6.45
CA GLY A 69 -1.50 3.86 -5.82
C GLY A 69 -1.80 4.51 -4.47
N ARG A 70 -2.90 5.28 -4.37
CA ARG A 70 -3.33 5.91 -3.11
C ARG A 70 -3.76 4.89 -2.05
N LEU A 71 -4.41 3.80 -2.47
CA LEU A 71 -4.76 2.71 -1.56
C LEU A 71 -3.51 1.97 -1.04
N TYR A 72 -2.53 1.75 -1.92
CA TYR A 72 -1.22 1.22 -1.52
C TYR A 72 -0.52 2.12 -0.52
N ALA A 73 -0.46 3.44 -0.77
CA ALA A 73 0.12 4.41 0.15
C ALA A 73 -0.55 4.34 1.53
N LYS A 74 -1.89 4.29 1.56
CA LYS A 74 -2.66 4.18 2.80
C LYS A 74 -2.29 2.93 3.60
N GLU A 75 -2.31 1.74 2.99
CA GLU A 75 -1.96 0.51 3.70
C GLU A 75 -0.48 0.45 4.10
N LEU A 76 0.43 0.97 3.27
CA LEU A 76 1.86 1.05 3.59
C LEU A 76 2.08 1.92 4.84
N VAL A 77 1.44 3.08 4.90
CA VAL A 77 1.56 3.98 6.06
C VAL A 77 0.95 3.33 7.30
N LEU A 78 -0.25 2.73 7.21
CA LEU A 78 -0.86 2.05 8.35
C LEU A 78 -0.04 0.86 8.84
N HIS A 79 0.57 0.09 7.93
CA HIS A 79 1.41 -1.05 8.28
C HIS A 79 2.66 -0.64 9.08
N ASN A 80 3.31 0.45 8.69
CA ASN A 80 4.58 0.87 9.31
C ASN A 80 4.38 1.82 10.50
N PHE A 81 3.38 2.70 10.43
CA PHE A 81 3.19 3.81 11.37
C PHE A 81 1.86 3.78 12.10
N GLY A 82 1.02 2.75 11.92
CA GLY A 82 -0.32 2.69 12.53
C GLY A 82 -0.35 2.69 14.07
N HIS A 83 0.81 2.53 14.71
CA HIS A 83 0.98 2.65 16.16
C HIS A 83 1.21 4.09 16.64
N GLU A 84 1.50 5.03 15.72
CA GLU A 84 1.66 6.45 16.01
C GLU A 84 0.28 7.15 16.18
N PRO A 85 0.24 8.36 16.78
CA PRO A 85 -0.98 9.15 16.82
C PRO A 85 -1.55 9.42 15.42
N SER A 86 -2.88 9.50 15.30
CA SER A 86 -3.55 9.64 14.00
C SER A 86 -3.08 10.86 13.19
N SER A 87 -2.72 11.97 13.85
CA SER A 87 -2.16 13.14 13.17
C SER A 87 -0.83 12.81 12.49
N ALA A 88 0.09 12.13 13.18
CA ALA A 88 1.38 11.73 12.63
C ALA A 88 1.22 10.74 11.46
N VAL A 89 0.30 9.77 11.59
CA VAL A 89 -0.06 8.84 10.50
C VAL A 89 -0.53 9.60 9.25
N LEU A 90 -1.35 10.63 9.42
CA LEU A 90 -1.84 11.45 8.30
C LEU A 90 -0.72 12.28 7.66
N GLU A 91 0.22 12.83 8.44
CA GLU A 91 1.40 13.52 7.91
C GLU A 91 2.25 12.57 7.04
N ARG A 92 2.49 11.34 7.50
CA ARG A 92 3.18 10.31 6.70
C ARG A 92 2.44 9.98 5.42
N LEU A 93 1.12 9.91 5.47
CA LEU A 93 0.31 9.67 4.27
C LEU A 93 0.46 10.82 3.27
N LEU A 94 0.39 12.08 3.72
CA LEU A 94 0.59 13.25 2.86
C LEU A 94 1.97 13.24 2.22
N GLU A 95 3.00 12.93 3.00
CA GLU A 95 4.38 12.80 2.54
C GLU A 95 4.51 11.74 1.42
N VAL A 96 3.96 10.54 1.63
CA VAL A 96 3.98 9.46 0.63
C VAL A 96 3.19 9.84 -0.63
N LEU A 97 2.00 10.41 -0.46
CA LEU A 97 1.15 10.81 -1.58
C LEU A 97 1.79 11.90 -2.43
N THR A 98 2.47 12.86 -1.80
CA THR A 98 3.17 13.95 -2.50
C THR A 98 4.26 13.40 -3.42
N ARG A 99 5.10 12.48 -2.93
CA ARG A 99 6.14 11.83 -3.75
C ARG A 99 5.56 10.91 -4.81
N LEU A 100 4.44 10.25 -4.49
CA LEU A 100 3.76 9.35 -5.43
C LEU A 100 3.15 10.12 -6.60
N ASP A 101 2.56 11.29 -6.37
CA ASP A 101 1.95 12.12 -7.42
C ASP A 101 3.00 12.62 -8.44
N GLU A 102 4.28 12.76 -8.07
CA GLU A 102 5.39 13.05 -9.02
C GLU A 102 5.62 11.93 -10.04
N HIS A 103 5.13 10.71 -9.77
CA HIS A 103 5.44 9.49 -10.53
C HIS A 103 4.19 8.79 -11.13
N LEU A 104 2.99 9.37 -11.04
CA LEU A 104 1.70 8.76 -11.41
C LEU A 104 0.92 9.44 -12.56
#